data_AF-A0A060N521-F1
#
_entry.id   AF-A0A060N521-F1
#
_cell.length_a   1.000
_cell.length_b   1.000
_cell.length_c   1.000
_cell.angle_alpha   90.00
_cell.angle_beta   90.00
_cell.angle_gamma   90.00
#
_symmetry.space_group_name_H-M   'P 1'
#
loop_
_entity.id
_entity.type
_entity.pdbx_description
1 polymer ?
#
loop_
_entity_poly.entity_id
_entity_poly.type
_entity_poly.pdbx_seq_one_letter_code
_entity_poly.pdbx_strand_id
1 'polypeptide(L)'
;MNKNFDLATMNDIENFIREFKKTLNENDWENISKNKNLTENLIREFKENVNWFYISCFQNLSEDFLIEFKNKIYWNNTHYCKELSLSKDFTLKFNTKQP
;
A
#
# COMPACT_ATOMS: atom_id res chain seq x y z
N MET A 1 6.93 -14.93 19.97
CA MET A 1 6.46 -14.93 18.57
C MET A 1 5.14 -15.70 18.51
N ASN A 2 4.00 -15.00 18.60
CA ASN A 2 2.70 -15.59 18.34
C ASN A 2 2.27 -15.15 16.94
N LYS A 3 2.53 -15.98 15.93
CA LYS A 3 2.20 -15.74 14.51
C LYS A 3 0.68 -15.85 14.20
N ASN A 4 -0.17 -15.98 15.21
CA ASN A 4 -1.61 -16.14 15.05
C ASN A 4 -2.40 -14.84 15.32
N PHE A 5 -1.77 -13.78 15.83
CA PHE A 5 -2.45 -12.51 16.12
C PHE A 5 -2.56 -11.60 14.88
N ASP A 6 -1.70 -11.76 13.86
CA ASP A 6 -1.63 -10.81 12.75
C ASP A 6 -2.64 -11.10 11.63
N LEU A 7 -2.85 -12.38 11.25
CA LEU A 7 -3.68 -12.73 10.09
C LEU A 7 -5.18 -12.56 10.36
N ALA A 8 -5.64 -12.94 11.56
CA ALA A 8 -7.05 -12.78 11.95
C ALA A 8 -7.44 -11.29 11.98
N THR A 9 -6.61 -10.45 12.61
CA THR A 9 -6.87 -9.01 12.71
C THR A 9 -6.77 -8.29 11.35
N MET A 10 -5.90 -8.74 10.45
CA MET A 10 -5.88 -8.27 9.05
C MET A 10 -7.18 -8.60 8.34
N ASN A 11 -7.60 -9.87 8.41
CA ASN A 11 -8.81 -10.34 7.74
C ASN A 11 -10.07 -9.61 8.26
N ASP A 12 -10.11 -9.31 9.56
CA ASP A 12 -11.20 -8.56 10.18
C ASP A 12 -11.30 -7.12 9.64
N ILE A 13 -10.17 -6.42 9.46
CA ILE A 13 -10.14 -5.05 8.93
C ILE A 13 -10.54 -5.04 7.45
N GLU A 14 -10.02 -5.98 6.65
CA GLU A 14 -10.34 -6.03 5.22
C GLU A 14 -11.82 -6.39 4.98
N ASN A 15 -12.38 -7.31 5.76
CA ASN A 15 -13.80 -7.65 5.70
C ASN A 15 -14.68 -6.47 6.09
N PHE A 16 -14.31 -5.73 7.15
CA PHE A 16 -15.00 -4.51 7.52
C PHE A 16 -15.01 -3.49 6.37
N ILE A 17 -13.85 -3.25 5.74
CA ILE A 17 -13.77 -2.32 4.60
C ILE A 17 -14.71 -2.77 3.47
N ARG A 18 -14.74 -4.07 3.14
CA ARG A 18 -15.61 -4.62 2.08
C ARG A 18 -17.09 -4.47 2.39
N GLU A 19 -17.47 -4.68 3.65
CA GLU A 19 -18.84 -4.55 4.13
C GLU A 19 -19.32 -3.09 4.09
N PHE A 20 -18.48 -2.16 4.56
CA PHE A 20 -18.86 -0.76 4.75
C PHE A 20 -18.42 0.17 3.61
N LYS A 21 -17.76 -0.32 2.54
CA LYS A 21 -17.19 0.49 1.45
C LYS A 21 -18.09 1.59 0.86
N LYS A 22 -19.41 1.37 0.83
CA LYS A 22 -20.38 2.32 0.29
C LYS A 22 -20.69 3.49 1.23
N THR A 23 -20.32 3.36 2.51
CA THR A 23 -20.55 4.34 3.58
C THR A 23 -19.29 5.10 3.97
N LEU A 24 -18.12 4.62 3.55
CA LEU A 24 -16.84 5.25 3.81
C LEU A 24 -16.71 6.55 3.00
N ASN A 25 -16.31 7.62 3.69
CA ASN A 25 -15.98 8.89 3.07
C ASN A 25 -14.47 8.99 2.75
N GLU A 26 -14.06 10.10 2.16
CA GLU A 26 -12.66 10.34 1.78
C GLU A 26 -11.69 10.26 2.97
N ASN A 27 -12.05 10.83 4.12
CA ASN A 27 -11.23 10.78 5.34
C ASN A 27 -11.10 9.35 5.89
N ASP A 28 -12.14 8.53 5.77
CA ASP A 28 -12.06 7.12 6.13
C ASP A 28 -11.06 6.38 5.23
N TRP A 29 -11.11 6.63 3.91
CA TRP A 29 -10.16 6.06 2.95
C TRP A 29 -8.72 6.52 3.19
N GLU A 30 -8.50 7.76 3.61
CA GLU A 30 -7.19 8.22 4.03
C GLU A 30 -6.66 7.47 5.26
N ASN A 31 -7.51 7.28 6.28
CA ASN A 31 -7.14 6.54 7.49
C ASN A 31 -6.87 5.06 7.19
N ILE A 32 -7.69 4.44 6.35
CA ILE A 32 -7.46 3.08 5.84
C ILE A 32 -6.11 3.02 5.14
N SER A 33 -5.81 3.96 4.24
CA SER A 33 -4.56 3.97 3.45
C SER A 33 -3.29 4.10 4.30
N LYS A 34 -3.39 4.67 5.51
CA LYS A 34 -2.29 4.76 6.49
C LYS A 34 -2.07 3.47 7.28
N ASN A 35 -3.04 2.56 7.30
CA ASN A 35 -2.95 1.33 8.08
C ASN A 35 -1.89 0.41 7.50
N LYS A 36 -0.80 0.13 8.23
CA LYS A 36 0.35 -0.65 7.74
C LYS A 36 0.04 -2.11 7.37
N ASN A 37 -1.16 -2.58 7.70
CA ASN A 37 -1.57 -3.96 7.58
C ASN A 37 -2.52 -4.21 6.38
N LEU A 38 -2.61 -3.29 5.42
CA LEU A 38 -3.38 -3.57 4.21
C LEU A 38 -2.64 -4.57 3.32
N THR A 39 -3.37 -5.57 2.82
CA THR A 39 -2.81 -6.44 1.79
C THR A 39 -2.84 -5.76 0.43
N GLU A 40 -1.89 -6.12 -0.43
CA GLU A 40 -1.88 -5.64 -1.81
C GLU A 40 -3.17 -6.00 -2.58
N ASN A 41 -3.82 -7.12 -2.24
CA ASN A 41 -5.06 -7.52 -2.89
C ASN A 41 -6.21 -6.55 -2.59
N LEU A 42 -6.31 -6.11 -1.34
CA LEU A 42 -7.26 -5.06 -0.98
C LEU A 42 -6.94 -3.74 -1.69
N ILE A 43 -5.67 -3.37 -1.74
CA ILE A 43 -5.24 -2.13 -2.42
C ILE A 43 -5.56 -2.21 -3.92
N ARG A 44 -5.34 -3.35 -4.58
CA ARG A 44 -5.74 -3.59 -5.98
C ARG A 44 -7.24 -3.43 -6.19
N GLU A 45 -8.03 -3.99 -5.28
CA GLU A 45 -9.49 -3.94 -5.37
C GLU A 45 -10.04 -2.52 -5.21
N PHE A 46 -9.47 -1.75 -4.28
CA PHE A 46 -9.92 -0.40 -3.95
C PHE A 46 -8.97 0.69 -4.49
N LYS A 47 -8.29 0.40 -5.60
CA LYS A 47 -7.25 1.26 -6.21
C LYS A 47 -7.71 2.66 -6.63
N GLU A 48 -9.02 2.87 -6.76
CA GLU A 48 -9.63 4.17 -7.07
C GLU A 48 -10.13 4.92 -5.82
N ASN A 49 -10.12 4.27 -4.65
CA ASN A 49 -10.55 4.86 -3.38
C ASN A 49 -9.37 5.19 -2.47
N VAL A 50 -8.35 4.32 -2.45
CA VAL A 50 -7.18 4.50 -1.58
C VAL A 50 -6.39 5.75 -1.96
N ASN A 51 -5.81 6.39 -0.95
CA ASN A 51 -4.91 7.52 -1.14
C ASN A 51 -3.49 7.01 -1.41
N TRP A 52 -3.05 7.14 -2.67
CA TRP A 52 -1.78 6.61 -3.16
C TRP A 52 -0.54 7.21 -2.50
N PHE A 53 -0.63 8.44 -2.00
CA PHE A 53 0.44 9.03 -1.19
C PHE A 53 0.63 8.19 0.08
N TYR A 54 -0.44 7.98 0.86
CA TYR A 54 -0.34 7.16 2.07
C TYR A 54 0.01 5.70 1.78
N ILE A 55 -0.50 5.12 0.69
CA ILE A 55 -0.11 3.77 0.29
C ILE A 55 1.41 3.68 0.09
N SER A 56 2.00 4.63 -0.62
CA SER A 56 3.43 4.65 -0.91
C SER A 56 4.28 4.85 0.36
N CYS A 57 3.80 5.67 1.30
CA CYS A 57 4.58 6.07 2.47
C CYS A 57 4.46 5.08 3.64
N PHE A 58 3.35 4.32 3.75
CA PHE A 58 3.08 3.45 4.90
C PHE A 58 3.15 1.95 4.58
N GLN A 59 2.75 1.49 3.38
CA GLN A 59 2.60 0.06 3.09
C GLN A 59 3.91 -0.62 2.73
N ASN A 60 4.07 -1.89 3.11
CA ASN A 60 5.15 -2.74 2.61
C ASN A 60 4.70 -3.36 1.28
N LEU A 61 5.16 -2.80 0.16
CA LEU A 61 4.75 -3.20 -1.19
C LEU A 61 5.84 -4.06 -1.83
N SER A 62 5.43 -5.13 -2.49
CA SER A 62 6.32 -5.94 -3.32
C SER A 62 6.73 -5.20 -4.58
N GLU A 63 7.86 -5.62 -5.14
CA GLU A 63 8.37 -5.10 -6.40
C GLU A 63 7.39 -5.28 -7.57
N ASP A 64 6.69 -6.42 -7.62
CA ASP A 64 5.67 -6.70 -8.64
C ASP A 64 4.50 -5.71 -8.54
N PHE A 65 4.05 -5.41 -7.32
CA PHE A 65 3.02 -4.39 -7.09
C PHE A 65 3.50 -3.01 -7.52
N LEU A 66 4.75 -2.66 -7.19
CA LEU A 66 5.33 -1.37 -7.57
C LEU A 66 5.46 -1.23 -9.09
N ILE A 67 5.77 -2.32 -9.81
CA ILE A 67 5.75 -2.34 -11.29
C ILE A 67 4.33 -2.13 -11.82
N GLU A 68 3.36 -2.88 -11.28
CA GLU A 68 1.95 -2.83 -11.67
C GLU A 68 1.37 -1.43 -11.55
N PHE A 69 1.67 -0.73 -10.45
CA PHE A 69 1.14 0.59 -10.12
C PHE A 69 2.17 1.72 -10.24
N LYS A 70 3.24 1.55 -11.01
CA LYS A 70 4.37 2.50 -11.08
C LYS A 70 3.98 3.97 -11.29
N ASN A 71 2.88 4.23 -12.00
CA ASN A 71 2.38 5.58 -12.30
C ASN A 71 1.53 6.19 -11.17
N LYS A 72 1.08 5.38 -10.21
CA LYS A 72 0.34 5.83 -9.03
C LYS A 72 1.23 5.89 -7.78
N ILE A 73 2.35 5.15 -7.76
CA ILE A 73 3.30 5.15 -6.66
C ILE A 73 4.08 6.46 -6.58
N TYR A 74 4.15 7.01 -5.38
CA TYR A 74 4.99 8.14 -5.04
C TYR A 74 6.37 7.62 -4.65
N TRP A 75 7.29 7.65 -5.61
CA TRP A 75 8.66 7.15 -5.46
C TRP A 75 9.58 8.09 -4.66
N ASN A 76 9.20 9.36 -4.52
CA ASN A 76 10.08 10.37 -3.95
C ASN A 76 10.26 10.23 -2.43
N ASN A 77 11.52 10.16 -2.04
CA ASN A 77 12.05 10.36 -0.68
C ASN A 77 11.90 11.82 -0.21
N THR A 78 10.70 12.40 -0.31
CA THR A 78 10.42 13.56 0.55
C THR A 78 10.44 13.07 1.99
N HIS A 79 10.90 13.90 2.93
CA HIS A 79 11.17 13.56 4.33
C HIS A 79 10.04 12.82 5.08
N TYR A 80 8.84 12.75 4.49
CA TYR A 80 7.60 12.21 5.03
C TYR A 80 7.28 10.78 4.58
N CYS A 81 7.96 10.24 3.56
CA CYS A 81 7.69 8.90 3.03
C CYS A 81 8.83 7.95 3.32
N LYS A 82 8.49 6.73 3.76
CA LYS A 82 9.50 5.73 4.08
C LYS A 82 10.27 5.36 2.81
N GLU A 83 11.54 5.03 3.00
CA GLU A 83 12.36 4.45 1.94
C GLU A 83 11.80 3.06 1.60
N LEU A 84 11.43 2.84 0.34
CA LEU A 84 11.03 1.52 -0.14
C LEU A 84 12.27 0.60 -0.11
N SER A 85 12.18 -0.52 0.62
CA SER A 85 13.25 -1.51 0.66
C SER A 85 13.23 -2.36 -0.60
N LEU A 86 13.83 -1.84 -1.68
CA LEU A 86 13.92 -2.50 -2.98
C LEU A 86 15.18 -3.36 -3.07
N SER A 87 15.11 -4.46 -3.81
CA SER A 87 16.28 -5.29 -4.12
C SER A 87 17.26 -4.54 -5.01
N LYS A 88 18.53 -4.95 -4.95
CA LYS A 88 19.58 -4.40 -5.82
C LYS A 88 19.25 -4.60 -7.30
N ASP A 89 18.72 -5.76 -7.67
CA ASP A 89 18.36 -6.08 -9.05
C ASP A 89 17.23 -5.17 -9.55
N PHE A 90 16.24 -4.91 -8.71
CA PHE A 90 15.17 -3.97 -9.02
C PHE A 90 15.73 -2.56 -9.18
N THR A 91 16.50 -2.06 -8.22
CA THR A 91 17.09 -0.71 -8.32
C THR A 91 17.97 -0.56 -9.55
N LEU A 92 18.75 -1.57 -9.95
CA LEU A 92 19.58 -1.54 -11.16
C LEU A 92 18.73 -1.52 -12.44
N LYS A 93 17.67 -2.32 -12.49
CA LYS A 93 16.72 -2.34 -13.61
C LYS A 93 15.99 -1.00 -13.76
N PHE A 94 15.65 -0.35 -12.65
CA PHE A 94 14.93 0.92 -12.61
C PHE A 94 15.83 2.16 -12.73
N ASN A 95 17.11 2.10 -12.34
CA ASN A 95 18.06 3.22 -12.48
C ASN A 95 18.42 3.58 -13.93
N THR A 96 18.04 2.74 -14.90
CA THR A 96 18.23 3.09 -16.31
C THR A 96 17.15 4.02 -16.85
N LYS A 97 15.97 4.09 -16.19
CA LYS A 97 14.88 5.02 -16.46
C LYS A 97 13.99 5.09 -15.22
N GLN A 98 14.28 6.03 -14.31
CA GLN A 98 13.19 6.58 -13.50
C GLN A 98 12.15 7.16 -14.49
N PRO A 99 10.84 6.98 -14.27
CA PRO A 99 9.85 7.74 -15.02
C PRO A 99 10.00 9.25 -14.77
#